data_AF-A0A961I416-F1
#
_entry.id   AF-A0A961I416-F1
#
_cell.length_a   1.000
_cell.length_b   1.000
_cell.length_c   1.000
_cell.angle_alpha   90.00
_cell.angle_beta   90.00
_cell.angle_gamma   90.00
#
_symmetry.space_group_name_H-M   'P 1'
#
loop_
_entity.id
_entity.type
_entity.pdbx_description
1 polymer ?
#
loop_
_entity_poly.entity_id
_entity_poly.type
_entity_poly.pdbx_seq_one_letter_code
_entity_poly.pdbx_strand_id
1 'polypeptide(L)'
;MDYSSIHSADCRQSDGVVDAVRSLVLWIGMVTITLAIGMLAMMVALVRAENLMHRICILWGRTIALLSGARLRIEGADRIYRGDSTLILSNHQSICDIIFFYAVFNKQFRWMAKSSLFRIPIFGWAMAGAGYIPVERGDRSRARESLFRAANQVRRGKS
;
A
#
# COMPACT_ATOMS: atom_id res chain seq x y z
N MET A 1 28.92 -13.80 32.45
CA MET A 1 27.62 -13.44 31.85
C MET A 1 27.25 -14.58 30.93
N ASP A 2 26.28 -15.39 31.35
CA ASP A 2 25.97 -16.70 30.78
C ASP A 2 24.94 -16.56 29.65
N TYR A 3 25.36 -16.83 28.42
CA TYR A 3 24.56 -16.69 27.20
C TYR A 3 23.62 -17.88 26.94
N SER A 4 23.60 -18.89 27.82
CA SER A 4 22.86 -20.15 27.60
C SER A 4 21.36 -20.08 27.97
N SER A 5 20.87 -18.99 28.55
CA SER A 5 19.52 -18.91 29.14
C SER A 5 18.43 -18.32 28.23
N ILE A 6 18.73 -17.95 26.98
CA ILE A 6 17.76 -17.27 26.07
C ILE A 6 17.06 -18.23 25.09
N HIS A 7 17.34 -19.54 25.15
CA HIS A 7 16.68 -20.54 24.29
C HIS A 7 15.68 -21.43 25.05
N SER A 8 14.73 -20.81 25.73
CA SER A 8 13.46 -21.46 26.09
C SER A 8 12.28 -20.55 25.80
N ALA A 9 12.25 -20.00 24.57
CA ALA A 9 10.98 -19.59 24.00
C ALA A 9 10.15 -20.85 23.80
N ASP A 10 9.12 -20.98 24.62
CA ASP A 10 8.03 -21.94 24.56
C ASP A 10 7.57 -22.12 23.11
N CYS A 11 8.16 -23.10 22.41
CA CYS A 11 7.77 -23.51 21.08
C CYS A 11 6.49 -24.31 21.28
N ARG A 12 5.37 -23.60 21.39
CA ARG A 12 4.04 -24.18 21.37
C ARG A 12 4.00 -25.08 20.14
N GLN A 13 4.01 -26.40 20.35
CA GLN A 13 3.81 -27.38 19.28
C GLN A 13 2.44 -27.07 18.68
N SER A 14 2.43 -26.29 17.61
CA SER A 14 1.20 -26.04 16.87
C SER A 14 0.96 -27.27 16.02
N ASP A 15 -0.27 -27.79 16.09
CA ASP A 15 -0.70 -28.83 15.18
C ASP A 15 -0.56 -28.29 13.76
N GLY A 16 0.42 -28.79 12.99
CA GLY A 16 0.75 -28.24 11.66
C GLY A 16 -0.47 -28.19 10.72
N VAL A 17 -1.44 -29.08 10.94
CA VAL A 17 -2.75 -29.07 10.27
C VAL A 17 -3.59 -27.85 10.64
N VAL A 18 -3.68 -27.50 11.93
CA VAL A 18 -4.44 -26.33 12.40
C VAL A 18 -3.83 -25.04 11.87
N ASP A 19 -2.50 -24.95 11.87
CA ASP A 19 -1.79 -23.79 11.32
C ASP A 19 -1.96 -23.68 9.79
N ALA A 20 -1.92 -24.80 9.07
CA ALA A 20 -2.17 -24.84 7.64
C ALA A 20 -3.60 -24.42 7.29
N VAL A 21 -4.60 -24.96 8.02
CA VAL A 21 -6.01 -24.60 7.83
C VAL A 21 -6.24 -23.11 8.14
N ARG A 22 -5.69 -22.61 9.26
CA ARG A 22 -5.77 -21.17 9.60
C ARG A 22 -5.17 -20.31 8.50
N SER A 23 -3.98 -20.67 8.02
CA SER A 23 -3.29 -19.93 6.95
C SER A 23 -4.09 -19.93 5.65
N LEU A 24 -4.70 -21.06 5.29
CA LEU A 24 -5.54 -21.19 4.10
C LEU A 24 -6.80 -20.32 4.21
N VAL A 25 -7.49 -20.36 5.35
CA VAL A 25 -8.69 -19.54 5.59
C VAL A 25 -8.35 -18.05 5.50
N LEU A 26 -7.23 -17.62 6.09
CA LEU A 26 -6.78 -16.23 6.01
C LEU A 26 -6.47 -15.81 4.57
N TRP A 27 -5.78 -16.66 3.82
CA TRP A 27 -5.47 -16.40 2.40
C TRP A 27 -6.74 -16.27 1.56
N ILE A 28 -7.69 -17.20 1.71
CA ILE A 28 -8.97 -17.14 1.00
C ILE A 28 -9.70 -15.84 1.35
N GLY A 29 -9.79 -15.51 2.64
CA GLY A 29 -10.43 -14.27 3.10
C GLY A 29 -9.78 -13.01 2.51
N MET A 30 -8.44 -12.92 2.50
CA MET A 30 -7.71 -11.79 1.91
C MET A 30 -7.97 -11.65 0.41
N VAL A 31 -7.98 -12.76 -0.33
CA VAL A 31 -8.27 -12.77 -1.77
C VAL A 31 -9.69 -12.31 -2.02
N THR A 32 -10.67 -12.85 -1.31
CA THR A 32 -12.09 -12.47 -1.44
C THR A 32 -12.30 -10.98 -1.15
N ILE A 33 -11.70 -10.46 -0.07
CA ILE A 33 -11.78 -9.03 0.29
C ILE A 33 -11.12 -8.16 -0.78
N THR A 34 -9.96 -8.58 -1.30
CA THR A 34 -9.26 -7.83 -2.36
C THR A 34 -10.08 -7.76 -3.64
N LEU A 35 -10.72 -8.87 -4.04
CA LEU A 35 -11.60 -8.89 -5.20
C LEU A 35 -12.86 -8.03 -4.99
N ALA A 36 -13.49 -8.13 -3.82
CA ALA A 36 -14.68 -7.36 -3.49
C ALA A 36 -14.40 -5.85 -3.46
N ILE A 37 -13.34 -5.42 -2.76
CA ILE A 37 -12.97 -4.00 -2.70
C ILE A 37 -12.43 -3.53 -4.06
N GLY A 38 -11.69 -4.36 -4.79
CA GLY A 38 -11.23 -4.06 -6.14
C GLY A 38 -12.38 -3.79 -7.11
N MET A 39 -13.47 -4.57 -7.00
CA MET A 39 -14.69 -4.35 -7.78
C MET A 39 -15.37 -3.03 -7.42
N LEU A 40 -15.49 -2.71 -6.12
CA LEU A 40 -16.03 -1.43 -5.66
C LEU A 40 -15.17 -0.25 -6.13
N ALA A 41 -13.85 -0.35 -6.00
CA ALA A 41 -12.90 0.64 -6.49
C ALA A 41 -13.08 0.86 -7.99
N MET A 42 -13.38 -0.20 -8.75
CA MET A 42 -13.63 -0.07 -10.19
C MET A 42 -14.88 0.75 -10.50
N MET A 43 -15.97 0.53 -9.76
CA MET A 43 -17.19 1.31 -9.94
C MET A 43 -16.93 2.80 -9.64
N VAL A 44 -16.15 3.09 -8.60
CA VAL A 44 -15.78 4.46 -8.22
C VAL A 44 -14.81 5.10 -9.23
N ALA A 45 -13.95 4.31 -9.88
CA ALA A 45 -13.04 4.80 -10.91
C ALA A 45 -13.77 5.52 -12.04
N LEU A 46 -14.97 5.05 -12.40
CA LEU A 46 -15.80 5.64 -13.46
C LEU A 46 -16.30 7.04 -13.11
N VAL A 47 -16.49 7.32 -11.82
CA VAL A 47 -16.98 8.62 -11.32
C VAL A 47 -15.82 9.60 -11.01
N ARG A 48 -14.56 9.14 -11.17
CA ARG A 48 -13.33 9.95 -10.99
C ARG A 48 -13.25 10.67 -9.63
N ALA A 49 -13.81 10.07 -8.58
CA ALA A 49 -13.81 10.63 -7.24
C ALA A 49 -12.49 10.30 -6.49
N GLU A 50 -11.43 11.08 -6.70
CA GLU A 50 -10.09 10.79 -6.17
C GLU A 50 -10.07 10.54 -4.65
N ASN A 51 -10.78 11.36 -3.89
CA ASN A 51 -10.82 11.27 -2.43
C ASN A 51 -11.49 9.99 -1.93
N LEU A 52 -12.58 9.59 -2.58
CA LEU A 52 -13.32 8.37 -2.23
C LEU A 52 -12.49 7.14 -2.59
N MET A 53 -11.87 7.14 -3.77
CA MET A 53 -10.96 6.08 -4.21
C MET A 53 -9.86 5.82 -3.18
N HIS A 54 -9.18 6.88 -2.73
CA HIS A 54 -8.11 6.75 -1.74
C HIS A 54 -8.62 6.23 -0.38
N ARG A 55 -9.81 6.65 0.06
CA ARG A 55 -10.42 6.11 1.30
C ARG A 55 -10.70 4.61 1.19
N ILE A 56 -11.16 4.16 0.03
CA ILE A 56 -11.37 2.73 -0.26
C ILE A 56 -10.04 1.98 -0.20
N CYS A 57 -8.96 2.54 -0.78
CA CYS A 57 -7.63 1.95 -0.70
C CYS A 57 -7.08 1.89 0.74
N ILE A 58 -7.29 2.94 1.56
CA ILE A 58 -6.94 2.92 3.00
C ILE A 58 -7.69 1.79 3.72
N LEU A 59 -9.00 1.68 3.50
CA LEU A 59 -9.81 0.62 4.12
C LEU A 59 -9.30 -0.77 3.73
N TRP A 60 -9.01 -0.99 2.45
CA TRP A 60 -8.42 -2.22 1.95
C TRP A 60 -7.08 -2.51 2.63
N GLY A 61 -6.14 -1.57 2.62
CA GLY A 61 -4.81 -1.76 3.19
C GLY A 61 -4.85 -2.07 4.69
N ARG A 62 -5.68 -1.37 5.47
CA ARG A 62 -5.88 -1.66 6.90
C ARG A 62 -6.44 -3.05 7.13
N THR A 63 -7.42 -3.46 6.34
CA THR A 63 -8.05 -4.78 6.46
C THR A 63 -7.06 -5.90 6.16
N ILE A 64 -6.28 -5.78 5.07
CA ILE A 64 -5.27 -6.77 4.71
C ILE A 64 -4.11 -6.78 5.72
N ALA A 65 -3.66 -5.61 6.19
CA ALA A 65 -2.64 -5.53 7.23
C ALA A 65 -3.09 -6.22 8.52
N LEU A 66 -4.33 -6.00 8.96
CA LEU A 66 -4.91 -6.68 10.13
C LEU A 66 -4.92 -8.21 9.95
N LEU A 67 -5.42 -8.68 8.81
CA LEU A 67 -5.52 -10.11 8.51
C LEU A 67 -4.15 -10.78 8.36
N SER A 68 -3.12 -10.02 7.97
CA SER A 68 -1.76 -10.56 7.80
C SER A 68 -1.12 -11.00 9.12
N GLY A 69 -1.66 -10.55 10.26
CA GLY A 69 -1.04 -10.75 11.56
C GLY A 69 0.28 -9.99 11.74
N ALA A 70 0.65 -9.12 10.78
CA ALA A 70 1.85 -8.31 10.87
C ALA A 70 1.78 -7.33 12.05
N ARG A 71 2.83 -7.34 12.87
CA ARG A 71 3.00 -6.34 13.94
C ARG A 71 3.77 -5.15 13.40
N LEU A 72 3.06 -4.06 13.14
CA LEU A 72 3.66 -2.81 12.68
C LEU A 72 4.23 -2.03 13.86
N ARG A 73 5.53 -1.72 13.80
CA ARG A 73 6.19 -0.80 14.73
C ARG A 73 6.50 0.49 13.97
N ILE A 74 5.89 1.59 14.41
CA ILE A 74 6.04 2.91 13.79
C ILE A 74 6.79 3.78 14.78
N GLU A 75 7.91 4.34 14.33
CA GLU A 75 8.67 5.33 15.08
C GLU A 75 8.53 6.71 14.44
N GLY A 76 8.42 7.77 15.24
CA GLY A 76 8.33 9.14 14.74
C GLY A 76 7.01 9.48 14.04
N ALA A 77 5.91 8.82 14.40
CA ALA A 77 4.58 9.09 13.84
C ALA A 77 4.13 10.56 14.00
N ASP A 78 4.58 11.22 15.06
CA ASP A 78 4.36 12.65 15.37
C ASP A 78 5.05 13.61 14.37
N ARG A 79 6.01 13.11 13.59
CA ARG A 79 6.72 13.87 12.57
C ARG A 79 6.05 13.79 11.21
N ILE A 80 5.12 12.84 11.04
CA ILE A 80 4.39 12.63 9.80
C ILE A 80 3.40 13.81 9.65
N TYR A 81 3.42 14.45 8.46
CA TYR A 81 2.53 15.55 8.07
C TYR A 81 2.79 16.95 8.64
N ARG A 82 4.05 17.30 8.93
CA ARG A 82 4.43 18.69 9.25
C ARG A 82 4.41 19.56 7.98
N GLY A 83 3.21 19.96 7.53
CA GLY A 83 3.00 20.83 6.36
C GLY A 83 1.80 20.43 5.49
N ASP A 84 1.54 21.23 4.46
CA ASP A 84 0.41 21.03 3.53
C ASP A 84 0.66 19.93 2.49
N SER A 85 1.93 19.75 2.08
CA SER A 85 2.37 18.66 1.21
C SER A 85 3.63 17.99 1.76
N THR A 86 3.70 16.66 1.68
CA THR A 86 4.81 15.86 2.23
C THR A 86 5.30 14.88 1.18
N LEU A 87 6.59 14.90 0.86
CA LEU A 87 7.22 13.89 0.03
C LEU A 87 7.59 12.67 0.90
N ILE A 88 6.98 11.53 0.63
CA ILE A 88 7.26 10.27 1.32
C ILE A 88 8.25 9.46 0.47
N LEU A 89 9.43 9.20 1.03
CA LEU A 89 10.47 8.40 0.39
C LEU A 89 10.68 7.12 1.19
N SER A 90 10.65 5.99 0.50
CA SER A 90 10.83 4.66 1.09
C SER A 90 11.70 3.80 0.20
N ASN A 91 12.45 2.90 0.82
CA ASN A 91 12.91 1.71 0.13
C ASN A 91 11.70 0.90 -0.34
N HIS A 92 11.77 0.33 -1.55
CA HIS A 92 10.75 -0.59 -2.05
C HIS A 92 11.29 -2.02 -1.92
N GLN A 93 10.82 -2.76 -0.92
CA GLN A 93 11.29 -4.11 -0.62
C GLN A 93 10.29 -5.17 -1.05
N SER A 94 8.99 -4.84 -1.06
CA SER A 94 7.95 -5.82 -1.31
C SER A 94 6.66 -5.21 -1.82
N ILE A 95 5.75 -6.05 -2.30
CA ILE A 95 4.38 -5.62 -2.61
C ILE A 95 3.60 -5.21 -1.34
N CYS A 96 4.01 -5.75 -0.18
CA CYS A 96 3.38 -5.44 1.11
C CYS A 96 3.59 -3.98 1.52
N ASP A 97 4.58 -3.29 0.95
CA ASP A 97 4.83 -1.88 1.19
C ASP A 97 3.53 -1.09 0.97
N ILE A 98 2.85 -1.31 -0.16
CA ILE A 98 1.59 -0.62 -0.50
C ILE A 98 0.52 -0.83 0.59
N ILE A 99 0.38 -2.07 1.07
CA ILE A 99 -0.59 -2.44 2.11
C ILE A 99 -0.29 -1.67 3.40
N PHE A 100 0.97 -1.66 3.83
CA PHE A 100 1.38 -1.00 5.07
C PHE A 100 1.35 0.52 4.96
N PHE A 101 1.67 1.10 3.81
CA PHE A 101 1.50 2.54 3.57
C PHE A 101 0.02 2.95 3.72
N TYR A 102 -0.92 2.20 3.14
CA TYR A 102 -2.34 2.47 3.37
C TYR A 102 -2.80 2.21 4.82
N ALA A 103 -2.17 1.26 5.52
CA ALA A 103 -2.51 0.96 6.90
C ALA A 103 -2.05 2.06 7.87
N VAL A 104 -0.87 2.64 7.62
CA VAL A 104 -0.18 3.59 8.50
C VAL A 104 -0.59 5.04 8.21
N PHE A 105 -0.68 5.42 6.93
CA PHE A 105 -0.91 6.82 6.56
C PHE A 105 -2.41 7.14 6.46
N ASN A 106 -2.84 8.15 7.22
CA ASN A 106 -4.25 8.54 7.35
C ASN A 106 -4.65 9.72 6.42
N LYS A 107 -3.68 10.35 5.75
CA LYS A 107 -3.94 11.43 4.77
C LYS A 107 -3.94 10.91 3.34
N GLN A 108 -4.43 11.76 2.43
CA GLN A 108 -4.31 11.54 0.98
C GLN A 108 -2.83 11.51 0.59
N PHE A 109 -2.45 10.50 -0.19
CA PHE A 109 -1.13 10.43 -0.81
C PHE A 109 -1.24 9.84 -2.22
N ARG A 110 -0.24 10.10 -3.07
CA ARG A 110 -0.20 9.63 -4.45
C ARG A 110 1.04 8.77 -4.69
N TRP A 111 0.83 7.63 -5.36
CA TRP A 111 1.92 6.73 -5.70
C TRP A 111 2.58 7.10 -7.03
N MET A 112 3.87 6.82 -7.12
CA MET A 112 4.57 6.65 -8.38
C MET A 112 4.62 5.16 -8.73
N ALA A 113 3.98 4.77 -9.84
CA ALA A 113 3.84 3.36 -10.24
C ALA A 113 4.29 3.11 -11.68
N LYS A 114 4.65 1.87 -12.02
CA LYS A 114 5.15 1.51 -13.36
C LYS A 114 4.12 1.87 -14.44
N SER A 115 4.54 2.58 -15.48
CA SER A 115 3.66 3.07 -16.56
C SER A 115 2.85 1.95 -17.25
N SER A 116 3.41 0.75 -17.38
CA SER A 116 2.72 -0.39 -17.98
C SER A 116 1.44 -0.79 -17.24
N LEU A 117 1.37 -0.53 -15.93
CA LEU A 117 0.17 -0.81 -15.13
C LEU A 117 -0.99 0.11 -15.53
N PHE A 118 -0.71 1.33 -15.98
CA PHE A 118 -1.73 2.28 -16.43
C PHE A 118 -2.36 1.88 -17.77
N ARG A 119 -1.75 0.93 -18.50
CA ARG A 119 -2.28 0.40 -19.76
C ARG A 119 -3.27 -0.74 -19.56
N ILE A 120 -3.34 -1.31 -18.37
CA ILE A 120 -4.30 -2.36 -18.04
C ILE A 120 -5.68 -1.67 -17.98
N PRO A 121 -6.67 -2.06 -18.81
CA PRO A 121 -8.02 -1.49 -18.73
C PRO A 121 -8.54 -1.64 -17.30
N ILE A 122 -9.48 -0.80 -16.88
CA ILE A 122 -10.09 -0.90 -15.55
C ILE A 122 -9.07 -0.50 -14.44
N PHE A 123 -8.01 -1.28 -14.22
CA PHE A 123 -6.96 -1.01 -13.23
C PHE A 123 -6.20 0.30 -13.49
N GLY A 124 -5.80 0.54 -14.73
CA GLY A 124 -5.11 1.76 -15.14
C GLY A 124 -6.00 3.00 -15.02
N TRP A 125 -7.31 2.87 -15.29
CA TRP A 125 -8.28 3.94 -15.09
C TRP A 125 -8.46 4.27 -13.62
N ALA A 126 -8.52 3.25 -12.75
CA ALA A 126 -8.59 3.43 -11.31
C ALA A 126 -7.36 4.16 -10.77
N MET A 127 -6.16 3.77 -11.17
CA MET A 127 -4.92 4.46 -10.77
C MET A 127 -4.85 5.90 -11.31
N ALA A 128 -5.27 6.13 -12.55
CA ALA A 128 -5.33 7.48 -13.12
C ALA A 128 -6.37 8.35 -12.39
N GLY A 129 -7.54 7.78 -12.06
CA GLY A 129 -8.59 8.43 -11.26
C GLY A 129 -8.20 8.62 -9.80
N ALA A 130 -7.27 7.84 -9.26
CA ALA A 130 -6.66 8.07 -7.96
C ALA A 130 -5.55 9.14 -8.00
N GLY A 131 -5.18 9.63 -9.20
CA GLY A 131 -4.13 10.64 -9.38
C GLY A 131 -2.69 10.10 -9.25
N TYR A 132 -2.48 8.80 -9.46
CA TYR A 132 -1.14 8.19 -9.40
C TYR A 132 -0.31 8.57 -10.62
N ILE A 133 1.01 8.60 -10.43
CA ILE A 133 1.95 9.10 -11.42
C ILE A 133 2.61 7.91 -12.12
N PRO A 134 2.46 7.76 -13.44
CA PRO A 134 3.16 6.72 -14.18
C PRO A 134 4.65 7.02 -14.27
N VAL A 135 5.48 6.00 -14.04
CA VAL A 135 6.94 6.04 -14.17
C VAL A 135 7.37 5.12 -15.30
N GLU A 136 7.98 5.69 -16.31
CA GLU A 136 8.64 4.95 -17.38
C GLU A 136 10.10 4.68 -16.99
N ARG A 137 10.48 3.40 -16.98
CA ARG A 137 11.85 2.95 -16.71
C ARG A 137 12.50 2.58 -18.04
N GLY A 138 13.74 2.99 -18.27
CA GLY A 138 14.51 2.70 -19.50
C GLY A 138 14.80 3.92 -20.37
N ASP A 139 14.08 5.02 -20.20
CA ASP A 139 14.35 6.30 -20.85
C ASP A 139 14.58 7.38 -19.77
N ARG A 140 15.81 7.92 -19.70
CA ARG A 140 16.18 8.94 -18.70
C ARG A 140 15.34 10.21 -18.83
N SER A 141 14.94 10.58 -20.05
CA SER A 141 14.13 11.77 -20.29
C SER A 141 12.74 11.60 -19.69
N ARG A 142 12.10 10.45 -19.94
CA ARG A 142 10.76 10.16 -19.41
C ARG A 142 10.74 9.93 -17.90
N ALA A 143 11.80 9.34 -17.34
CA ALA A 143 11.97 9.24 -15.89
C ALA A 143 12.12 10.62 -15.23
N ARG A 144 12.80 11.57 -15.90
CA ARG A 144 12.88 12.96 -15.43
C ARG A 144 11.52 13.66 -15.52
N GLU A 145 10.76 13.39 -16.57
CA GLU A 145 9.42 13.95 -16.74
C GLU A 145 8.46 13.52 -15.62
N SER A 146 8.48 12.24 -15.22
CA SER A 146 7.64 11.78 -14.10
C SER A 146 8.00 12.46 -12.78
N LEU A 147 9.28 12.76 -12.54
CA LEU A 147 9.71 13.58 -11.39
C LEU A 147 9.18 15.01 -11.46
N PHE A 148 9.18 15.66 -12.63
CA PHE A 148 8.59 16.98 -12.80
C PHE A 148 7.07 16.97 -12.58
N ARG A 149 6.39 15.92 -13.03
CA ARG A 149 4.95 15.73 -12.76
C ARG A 149 4.69 15.59 -11.25
N ALA A 150 5.51 14.82 -10.54
CA ALA A 150 5.43 14.70 -9.07
C ALA A 150 5.67 16.05 -8.39
N ALA A 151 6.71 16.78 -8.78
CA ALA A 151 6.99 18.12 -8.24
C ALA A 151 5.81 19.09 -8.44
N ASN A 152 5.15 19.05 -9.60
CA ASN A 152 3.96 19.87 -9.85
C ASN A 152 2.76 19.49 -8.99
N GLN A 153 2.57 18.20 -8.68
CA GLN A 153 1.51 17.77 -7.76
C GLN A 153 1.78 18.26 -6.32
N VAL A 154 3.05 18.18 -5.88
CA VAL A 154 3.47 18.70 -4.57
C VAL A 154 3.26 20.21 -4.45
N ARG A 155 3.59 20.97 -5.50
CA ARG A 155 3.32 22.42 -5.57
C ARG A 155 1.83 22.77 -5.51
N ARG A 156 0.96 21.86 -5.93
CA ARG A 156 -0.51 22.00 -5.84
C ARG A 156 -1.08 21.53 -4.50
N GLY A 157 -0.22 21.23 -3.52
CA GLY A 157 -0.64 20.80 -2.19
C GLY A 157 -1.00 19.31 -2.09
N LYS A 158 -0.71 18.49 -3.12
CA LYS A 158 -0.84 17.03 -3.01
C LYS A 158 0.40 16.44 -2.35
N SER A 159 0.24 15.33 -1.62
CA SER A 159 1.34 14.53 -1.05
C SER A 159 1.54 13.24 -1.85
#